data_AF-A0A5K0VCD4-F1
#
_entry.id   AF-A0A5K0VCD4-F1
#
_cell.length_a   1.000
_cell.length_b   1.000
_cell.length_c   1.000
_cell.angle_alpha   90.00
_cell.angle_beta   90.00
_cell.angle_gamma   90.00
#
_symmetry.space_group_name_H-M   'P 1'
#
loop_
_entity.id
_entity.type
_entity.pdbx_description
1 polymer ?
#
loop_
_entity_poly.entity_id
_entity_poly.type
_entity_poly.pdbx_seq_one_letter_code
_entity_poly.pdbx_strand_id
1 'polypeptide(L)'
;QKDYWPLLEKPPKGTDIMIVRAERSDRWTPEVIQKLESLTSKGAEEASKGRVLYHVLPDAGHWVHVDNPKGLLDIMIPHMKSLSHSDPSR
;
A
#
# COMPACT_ATOMS: atom_id res chain seq x y z
N GLN A 1 12.72 -2.18 -20.50
CA GLN A 1 12.04 -2.64 -19.28
C GLN A 1 11.03 -1.57 -18.88
N LYS A 2 9.79 -1.95 -18.54
CA LYS A 2 8.78 -1.01 -18.02
C LYS A 2 8.62 -1.24 -16.53
N ASP A 3 8.66 -0.20 -15.73
CA ASP A 3 8.35 -0.24 -14.31
C ASP A 3 7.06 0.54 -14.01
N TYR A 4 6.51 0.31 -12.82
CA TYR A 4 5.28 0.96 -12.36
C TYR A 4 5.56 2.13 -11.40
N TRP A 5 6.82 2.60 -11.28
CA TRP A 5 7.12 3.73 -10.41
C TRP A 5 6.36 5.01 -10.77
N PRO A 6 6.16 5.36 -12.06
CA PRO A 6 5.36 6.52 -12.42
C PRO A 6 3.93 6.47 -11.87
N LEU A 7 3.33 5.27 -11.77
CA LEU A 7 2.00 5.08 -11.19
C LEU A 7 1.99 5.33 -9.67
N LEU A 8 3.03 4.89 -8.97
CA LEU A 8 3.16 5.08 -7.52
C LEU A 8 3.53 6.53 -7.16
N GLU A 9 4.31 7.19 -8.00
CA GLU A 9 4.70 8.60 -7.82
C GLU A 9 3.55 9.56 -8.14
N LYS A 10 2.65 9.17 -9.05
CA LYS A 10 1.49 9.97 -9.50
C LYS A 10 0.23 9.10 -9.59
N PRO A 11 -0.29 8.61 -8.45
CA PRO A 11 -1.50 7.80 -8.43
C PRO A 11 -2.71 8.59 -8.95
N PRO A 12 -3.58 7.99 -9.78
CA PRO A 12 -4.77 8.65 -10.29
C PRO A 12 -5.69 9.13 -9.17
N LYS A 13 -6.40 10.24 -9.41
CA LYS A 13 -7.35 10.81 -8.45
C LYS A 13 -8.41 9.78 -8.08
N GLY A 14 -8.66 9.65 -6.77
CA GLY A 14 -9.64 8.70 -6.24
C GLY A 14 -9.16 7.24 -6.20
N THR A 15 -7.90 6.97 -6.51
CA THR A 15 -7.29 5.65 -6.36
C THR A 15 -6.40 5.60 -5.13
N ASP A 16 -6.64 4.61 -4.27
CA ASP A 16 -5.70 4.21 -3.23
C ASP A 16 -4.96 2.95 -3.70
N ILE A 17 -3.62 3.00 -3.67
CA ILE A 17 -2.75 1.86 -3.96
C ILE A 17 -2.11 1.42 -2.66
N MET A 18 -2.43 0.22 -2.20
CA MET A 18 -1.87 -0.36 -0.98
C MET A 18 -0.76 -1.36 -1.30
N ILE A 19 0.41 -1.18 -0.70
CA ILE A 19 1.55 -2.09 -0.80
C ILE A 19 1.77 -2.72 0.57
N VAL A 20 1.67 -4.04 0.64
CA VAL A 20 1.96 -4.82 1.85
C VAL A 20 3.26 -5.60 1.63
N ARG A 21 4.29 -5.29 2.43
CA ARG A 21 5.57 -6.00 2.43
C ARG A 21 5.65 -6.92 3.65
N ALA A 22 6.10 -8.15 3.44
CA ALA A 22 6.42 -9.04 4.55
C ALA A 22 7.69 -8.56 5.28
N GLU A 23 7.67 -8.50 6.61
CA GLU A 23 8.79 -8.04 7.43
C GLU A 23 10.10 -8.80 7.15
N ARG A 24 10.02 -10.12 6.98
CA ARG A 24 11.18 -11.00 6.74
C ARG A 24 11.50 -11.21 5.26
N SER A 25 10.93 -10.39 4.36
CA SER A 25 11.19 -10.51 2.92
C SER A 25 12.58 -9.96 2.55
N ASP A 26 13.38 -10.78 1.88
CA ASP A 26 14.69 -10.45 1.31
C ASP A 26 14.61 -9.90 -0.13
N ARG A 27 13.40 -9.79 -0.69
CA ARG A 27 13.17 -9.43 -2.10
C ARG A 27 13.30 -7.93 -2.40
N TRP A 28 13.44 -7.11 -1.37
CA TRP A 28 13.39 -5.65 -1.46
C TRP A 28 14.72 -5.06 -1.03
N THR A 29 15.34 -4.25 -1.89
CA THR A 29 16.56 -3.54 -1.51
C THR A 29 16.22 -2.38 -0.55
N PRO A 30 17.17 -1.93 0.29
CA PRO A 30 16.97 -0.79 1.17
C PRO A 30 16.49 0.47 0.42
N GLU A 31 16.99 0.70 -0.80
CA GLU A 31 16.63 1.86 -1.63
C GLU A 31 15.16 1.81 -2.06
N VAL A 32 14.64 0.62 -2.39
CA VAL A 32 13.23 0.45 -2.74
C VAL A 32 12.34 0.70 -1.51
N ILE A 33 12.73 0.20 -0.34
CA ILE A 33 12.00 0.41 0.91
C ILE A 33 11.93 1.91 1.24
N GLN A 34 13.07 2.60 1.22
CA GLN A 34 13.13 4.05 1.45
C GLN A 34 12.28 4.83 0.43
N LYS A 35 12.29 4.41 -0.83
CA LYS A 35 11.46 5.04 -1.86
C LYS A 35 9.97 4.90 -1.55
N LEU A 36 9.51 3.70 -1.14
CA LEU A 36 8.12 3.46 -0.74
C LEU A 36 7.71 4.29 0.48
N GLU A 37 8.56 4.34 1.51
CA GLU A 37 8.33 5.17 2.71
C GLU A 37 8.23 6.66 2.35
N SER A 38 9.07 7.14 1.42
CA SER A 38 9.02 8.53 0.97
C SER A 38 7.73 8.88 0.21
N LEU A 39 7.09 7.92 -0.44
CA LEU A 39 5.82 8.12 -1.15
C LEU A 39 4.67 8.29 -0.16
N THR A 40 4.64 7.49 0.91
CA THR A 40 3.62 7.59 1.95
C THR A 40 3.66 8.91 2.70
N SER A 41 4.87 9.44 2.98
CA SER A 41 5.03 10.71 3.70
C SER A 41 4.58 11.94 2.89
N LYS A 42 4.54 11.83 1.55
CA LYS A 42 4.15 12.92 0.64
C LYS A 42 2.66 12.92 0.29
N GLY A 43 1.98 11.77 0.40
CA GLY A 43 0.59 11.58 -0.03
C GLY A 43 -0.49 12.22 0.85
N ALA A 44 -0.11 12.81 2.00
CA ALA A 44 -1.05 13.43 2.93
C ALA A 44 -1.41 14.89 2.58
N GLU A 45 -0.65 15.56 1.70
CA GLU A 45 -0.75 17.02 1.55
C GLU A 45 -1.76 17.51 0.50
N GLU A 46 -2.34 16.64 -0.33
CA GLU A 46 -3.35 17.03 -1.31
C GLU A 46 -4.51 16.04 -1.39
N ALA A 47 -5.65 16.40 -0.79
CA ALA A 47 -6.90 15.62 -0.84
C ALA A 47 -7.47 15.40 -2.27
N SER A 48 -6.88 16.02 -3.30
CA SER A 48 -7.28 15.94 -4.70
C SER A 48 -6.54 14.87 -5.52
N LYS A 49 -5.51 14.22 -4.95
CA LYS A 49 -4.67 13.21 -5.62
C LYS A 49 -4.98 11.80 -5.10
N GLY A 50 -4.62 10.78 -5.88
CA GLY A 50 -4.61 9.40 -5.38
C GLY A 50 -3.56 9.22 -4.28
N ARG A 51 -3.57 8.08 -3.60
CA ARG A 51 -2.66 7.82 -2.48
C ARG A 51 -1.94 6.50 -2.65
N VAL A 52 -0.71 6.45 -2.17
CA VAL A 52 0.01 5.20 -1.93
C VAL A 52 0.08 4.99 -0.43
N LEU A 53 -0.26 3.78 0.01
CA LEU A 53 -0.19 3.33 1.39
C LEU A 53 0.79 2.16 1.46
N TYR A 54 1.68 2.19 2.44
CA TYR A 54 2.71 1.19 2.61
C TYR A 54 2.61 0.59 4.01
N HIS A 55 2.48 -0.73 4.05
CA HIS A 55 2.35 -1.49 5.29
C HIS A 55 3.42 -2.59 5.35
N VAL A 56 3.98 -2.78 6.53
CA VAL A 56 4.82 -3.94 6.83
C VAL A 56 3.95 -4.94 7.59
N LEU A 57 3.85 -6.16 7.07
CA LEU A 57 3.17 -7.27 7.72
C LEU A 57 4.17 -7.97 8.65
N PRO A 58 4.01 -7.85 9.99
CA PRO A 58 4.90 -8.50 10.94
C PRO A 58 4.79 -10.02 10.80
N ASP A 59 5.86 -10.70 11.19
CA ASP A 59 5.91 -12.16 11.28
C ASP A 59 5.64 -12.91 9.96
N ALA A 60 5.77 -12.25 8.80
CA ALA A 60 5.57 -12.85 7.48
C ALA A 60 6.86 -12.91 6.64
N GLY A 61 6.98 -13.96 5.82
CA GLY A 61 8.08 -14.20 4.89
C GLY A 61 7.62 -14.20 3.43
N HIS A 62 7.84 -15.30 2.71
CA HIS A 62 7.60 -15.35 1.27
C HIS A 62 6.11 -15.34 0.89
N TRP A 63 5.25 -15.92 1.74
CA TRP A 63 3.83 -16.11 1.44
C TRP A 63 2.97 -15.37 2.45
N VAL A 64 2.78 -14.07 2.26
CA VAL A 64 2.08 -13.18 3.22
C VAL A 64 0.72 -13.70 3.68
N HIS A 65 -0.05 -14.31 2.79
CA HIS A 65 -1.39 -14.83 3.08
C HIS A 65 -1.37 -16.19 3.81
N VAL A 66 -0.24 -16.91 3.78
CA VAL A 66 -0.04 -18.16 4.51
C VAL A 66 0.62 -17.89 5.85
N ASP A 67 1.65 -17.03 5.86
CA ASP A 67 2.49 -16.79 7.02
C ASP A 67 1.77 -15.97 8.11
N ASN A 68 0.99 -14.95 7.72
CA ASN A 68 0.20 -14.15 8.65
C ASN A 68 -1.15 -13.73 8.05
N PRO A 69 -2.09 -14.67 7.82
CA PRO A 69 -3.40 -14.38 7.23
C PRO A 69 -4.22 -13.38 8.05
N LYS A 70 -4.14 -13.46 9.38
CA LYS A 70 -4.90 -12.59 10.27
C LYS A 70 -4.38 -11.15 10.20
N GLY A 71 -3.08 -10.94 10.32
CA GLY A 71 -2.47 -9.62 10.20
C GLY A 71 -2.71 -8.99 8.83
N LEU A 72 -2.71 -9.80 7.76
CA LEU A 72 -3.07 -9.33 6.43
C LEU A 72 -4.53 -8.83 6.37
N LEU A 73 -5.47 -9.56 6.95
CA LEU A 73 -6.87 -9.14 7.04
C LEU A 73 -7.04 -7.87 7.87
N ASP A 74 -6.32 -7.75 8.99
CA ASP A 74 -6.35 -6.57 9.86
C ASP A 74 -5.88 -5.31 9.10
N ILE A 75 -4.91 -5.45 8.20
CA ILE A 75 -4.49 -4.38 7.28
C ILE A 75 -5.56 -4.08 6.22
N MET A 76 -6.16 -5.09 5.58
CA MET A 76 -7.03 -4.90 4.42
C MET A 76 -8.45 -4.41 4.76
N ILE A 77 -9.06 -4.93 5.83
CA ILE A 77 -10.48 -4.72 6.15
C ILE A 77 -10.84 -3.23 6.33
N PRO A 78 -10.07 -2.40 7.07
CA PRO A 78 -10.41 -0.98 7.23
C PRO A 78 -10.53 -0.24 5.90
N HIS A 79 -9.66 -0.54 4.93
CA HIS A 79 -9.66 0.09 3.62
C HIS A 79 -10.83 -0.37 2.75
N MET A 80 -11.18 -1.65 2.78
CA MET A 80 -12.37 -2.16 2.06
C MET A 80 -13.67 -1.58 2.62
N LYS A 81 -13.78 -1.42 3.94
CA LYS A 81 -14.94 -0.77 4.55
C LYS A 81 -15.09 0.68 4.08
N SER A 82 -13.98 1.41 3.96
CA SER A 82 -13.97 2.79 3.47
C SER A 82 -14.52 2.91 2.03
N LEU A 83 -14.27 1.90 1.17
CA LEU A 83 -14.80 1.82 -0.19
C LEU A 83 -16.28 1.44 -0.23
N SER A 84 -16.74 0.58 0.69
CA SER A 84 -18.16 0.19 0.76
C SER A 84 -19.08 1.28 1.31
N HIS A 85 -18.55 2.27 2.01
CA HIS A 85 -19.30 3.40 2.58
C HIS A 85 -19.15 4.69 1.75
N SER A 86 -18.47 4.65 0.59
CA SER A 86 -18.47 5.79 -0.32
C SER A 86 -19.82 5.89 -1.03
N ASP A 87 -20.59 6.90 -0.64
CA ASP A 87 -21.85 7.41 -1.17
C ASP A 87 -22.13 7.04 -2.66
N PRO A 88 -23.32 6.49 -3.00
CA PRO A 88 -23.74 6.17 -4.37
C PRO A 88 -23.80 7.38 -5.34
N SER A 89 -23.60 8.60 -4.86
CA SER A 89 -23.79 9.85 -5.60
C SER A 89 -22.55 10.36 -6.37
N ARG A 90 -21.52 9.53 -6.58
CA ARG A 90 -20.27 9.93 -7.24
C ARG A 90 -20.21 9.63 -8.73
#